data_AF-A0A7J2I4W3-F1
#
_entry.id   AF-A0A7J2I4W3-F1
#
_cell.length_a   1.000
_cell.length_b   1.000
_cell.length_c   1.000
_cell.angle_alpha   90.00
_cell.angle_beta   90.00
_cell.angle_gamma   90.00
#
_symmetry.space_group_name_H-M   'P 1'
#
loop_
_entity.id
_entity.type
_entity.pdbx_description
1 polymer ?
#
loop_
_entity_poly.entity_id
_entity_poly.type
_entity_poly.pdbx_seq_one_letter_code
_entity_poly.pdbx_strand_id
1 'polypeptide(L)' 'MFTDEELWTVMKAFFENGIARQHIESYNRFVRNKLQEVIDDIKTMELELRDRICLVKFGKIYVGEPEIVEVDGTV' A
#
# COMPACT_ATOMS: atom_id res chain seq x y z
N MET A 1 -20.13 -23.39 29.27
CA MET A 1 -20.60 -22.02 28.99
C MET A 1 -19.51 -21.10 29.52
N PHE A 2 -19.00 -20.18 28.70
CA PHE A 2 -17.97 -19.26 29.17
C PHE A 2 -18.57 -18.26 30.16
N THR A 3 -17.81 -17.88 31.17
CA THR A 3 -18.18 -16.82 32.10
C THR A 3 -17.91 -15.44 31.49
N ASP A 4 -18.56 -14.41 32.05
CA ASP A 4 -18.32 -13.03 31.62
C ASP A 4 -16.85 -12.61 31.82
N GLU A 5 -16.17 -13.14 32.85
CA GLU A 5 -14.74 -12.91 33.08
C GLU A 5 -13.85 -13.54 32.01
N GLU A 6 -14.18 -14.75 31.55
CA GLU A 6 -13.45 -15.43 30.47
C GLU A 6 -13.59 -14.65 29.15
N LEU A 7 -14.80 -14.20 28.83
CA LEU A 7 -15.06 -13.37 27.64
C LEU A 7 -14.34 -12.02 27.72
N TRP A 8 -14.34 -11.38 28.90
CA TRP A 8 -13.64 -10.12 29.13
C TRP A 8 -12.12 -10.25 28.99
N THR A 9 -11.57 -11.38 29.44
CA THR A 9 -10.14 -11.69 29.31
C THR A 9 -9.73 -11.80 27.84
N VAL A 10 -10.51 -12.50 27.02
CA VAL A 10 -10.27 -12.62 25.57
C VAL A 10 -10.38 -11.26 24.88
N MET A 11 -11.40 -10.47 25.24
CA MET A 11 -11.59 -9.14 24.67
C MET A 11 -10.40 -8.22 24.97
N LYS A 12 -9.87 -8.24 26.20
CA LYS A 12 -8.66 -7.49 26.57
C LYS A 12 -7.45 -7.94 25.76
N ALA A 13 -7.22 -9.25 25.64
CA ALA A 13 -6.11 -9.78 24.84
C ALA A 13 -6.22 -9.39 23.35
N PHE A 14 -7.43 -9.29 22.81
CA PHE A 14 -7.67 -8.80 21.45
C PHE A 14 -7.29 -7.31 21.31
N PHE A 15 -7.64 -6.48 22.29
CA PHE A 15 -7.33 -5.05 22.28
C PHE A 15 -5.88 -4.71 22.60
N GLU A 16 -5.18 -5.53 23.37
CA GLU A 16 -3.74 -5.39 23.64
C GLU A 16 -2.89 -5.45 22.36
N ASN A 17 -3.36 -6.19 21.35
CA ASN A 17 -2.72 -6.25 20.03
C ASN A 17 -2.97 -4.98 19.20
N GLY A 18 -3.76 -4.02 19.69
CA GLY A 18 -3.99 -2.71 19.09
C GLY A 18 -5.14 -2.68 18.09
N ILE A 19 -6.17 -1.88 18.39
CA ILE A 19 -7.38 -1.69 17.57
C ILE A 19 -7.04 -1.34 16.11
N ALA A 20 -5.99 -0.55 15.92
CA ALA A 20 -5.57 -0.07 14.60
C ALA A 20 -4.52 -0.96 13.91
N ARG A 21 -3.97 -1.99 14.59
CA ARG A 21 -2.82 -2.76 14.09
C ARG A 21 -3.11 -3.41 12.73
N GLN A 22 -4.32 -3.95 12.57
CA GLN A 22 -4.75 -4.56 11.30
C GLN A 22 -4.69 -3.57 10.13
N HIS A 23 -5.05 -2.31 10.37
CA HIS A 23 -5.06 -1.27 9.32
C HIS A 23 -3.64 -0.85 8.97
N ILE A 24 -2.78 -0.65 9.98
CA ILE A 24 -1.37 -0.31 9.78
C ILE A 24 -0.66 -1.44 9.03
N GLU A 25 -0.89 -2.70 9.39
CA GLU A 25 -0.28 -3.85 8.72
C GLU A 25 -0.77 -3.99 7.29
N SER A 26 -2.07 -3.80 7.05
CA SER A 26 -2.63 -3.81 5.70
C SER A 26 -2.04 -2.71 4.82
N TYR A 27 -1.93 -1.49 5.35
CA TYR A 27 -1.30 -0.36 4.67
C TYR A 27 0.18 -0.63 4.38
N ASN A 28 0.94 -1.11 5.36
CA ASN A 28 2.35 -1.46 5.18
C ASN A 28 2.55 -2.53 4.11
N ARG A 29 1.72 -3.57 4.10
CA ARG A 29 1.76 -4.61 3.06
C ARG A 29 1.40 -4.04 1.68
N PHE A 30 0.45 -3.12 1.63
CA PHE A 30 0.07 -2.46 0.39
C PHE A 30 1.25 -1.67 -0.20
N VAL A 31 1.88 -0.82 0.61
CA VAL A 31 3.01 0.03 0.20
C VAL A 31 4.24 -0.80 -0.17
N ARG A 32 4.59 -1.82 0.63
CA ARG A 32 5.83 -2.59 0.45
C ARG A 32 5.77 -3.58 -0.70
N ASN A 33 4.61 -4.20 -0.94
CA ASN A 33 4.51 -5.33 -1.86
C ASN A 33 3.47 -5.07 -2.96
N LYS A 34 2.24 -4.72 -2.59
CA LYS A 34 1.12 -4.70 -3.54
C LYS A 34 1.26 -3.65 -4.63
N LEU A 35 1.82 -2.48 -4.33
CA LEU A 35 2.06 -1.49 -5.37
C LEU A 35 3.03 -2.00 -6.44
N GLN A 36 4.10 -2.69 -6.07
CA GLN A 36 5.03 -3.27 -7.04
C GLN A 36 4.38 -4.42 -7.80
N GLU A 37 3.60 -5.29 -7.13
CA GLU A 37 2.85 -6.37 -7.79
C GLU A 37 1.94 -5.83 -8.92
N VAL A 38 1.23 -4.72 -8.68
CA VAL A 38 0.36 -4.08 -9.69
C VAL A 38 1.17 -3.60 -10.90
N ILE A 39 2.35 -3.02 -10.69
CA ILE A 39 3.23 -2.58 -11.78
C ILE A 39 3.81 -3.77 -12.56
N ASP A 40 4.20 -4.82 -11.84
CA ASP A 40 4.72 -6.06 -12.40
C ASP A 40 3.67 -6.88 -13.16
N ASP A 41 2.38 -6.69 -12.86
CA ASP A 41 1.27 -7.29 -13.60
C ASP A 41 1.07 -6.60 -14.96
N ILE A 42 1.24 -5.27 -15.01
CA ILE A 42 1.13 -4.50 -16.27
C ILE A 42 2.36 -4.75 -17.15
N LYS A 43 3.57 -4.79 -16.57
CA LYS A 43 4.90 -4.96 -17.18
C LYS A 43 5.30 -3.92 -18.23
N THR A 44 4.48 -3.76 -19.26
CA THR A 44 4.81 -2.96 -20.42
C THR A 44 3.58 -2.26 -20.98
N MET A 45 3.80 -1.06 -21.50
CA MET A 45 2.80 -0.30 -22.25
C MET A 45 3.31 -0.10 -23.67
N GLU A 46 2.44 -0.34 -24.65
CA GLU A 46 2.69 -0.03 -26.05
C GLU A 46 2.16 1.36 -26.38
N LEU A 47 2.97 2.17 -27.06
CA LEU A 47 2.63 3.49 -27.53
C LEU A 47 2.75 3.53 -29.05
N GLU A 48 1.62 3.67 -29.72
CA GLU A 48 1.57 3.91 -31.16
C GLU A 48 1.87 5.38 -31.45
N LEU A 49 2.97 5.62 -32.16
CA LEU A 49 3.33 6.91 -32.72
C LEU A 49 3.12 6.85 -34.23
N ARG A 50 3.01 8.01 -34.89
CA ARG A 50 2.69 8.10 -36.33
C ARG A 50 3.50 7.16 -37.22
N ASP A 51 4.78 6.95 -36.90
CA ASP A 51 5.71 6.22 -37.76
C ASP A 51 6.41 5.04 -37.05
N ARG A 52 6.05 4.76 -35.79
CA ARG A 52 6.74 3.74 -34.96
C ARG A 52 5.92 3.29 -33.76
N ILE A 53 6.22 2.10 -33.28
CA ILE A 53 5.71 1.55 -32.02
C ILE A 53 6.81 1.65 -30.96
N CYS A 54 6.48 2.20 -29.80
CA CYS A 54 7.38 2.26 -28.65
C CYS A 54 6.87 1.34 -27.54
N LEU A 55 7.76 0.51 -26.99
CA LEU A 55 7.47 -0.33 -25.82
C LEU A 55 8.09 0.28 -24.57
N VAL A 56 7.25 0.79 -23.68
CA VAL A 56 7.66 1.26 -22.35
C VAL A 56 7.65 0.07 -21.41
N LYS A 57 8.79 -0.23 -20.79
CA LYS A 57 8.91 -1.26 -19.74
C LYS A 57 8.91 -0.59 -18.38
N PHE A 58 7.99 -0.97 -17.52
CA PHE A 58 7.96 -0.47 -16.16
C PHE A 58 9.05 -1.14 -15.32
N GLY A 59 9.66 -0.35 -14.43
CA GLY A 59 10.71 -0.78 -13.51
C GLY A 59 10.21 -0.88 -12.08
N LYS A 60 11.14 -0.72 -11.12
CA LYS A 60 10.79 -0.68 -9.70
C LYS A 60 10.26 0.69 -9.30
N ILE A 61 9.26 0.69 -8.43
CA ILE A 61 8.73 1.91 -7.83
C ILE A 61 9.44 2.23 -6.51
N TYR A 62 9.39 3.50 -6.13
CA TYR A 62 9.89 4.00 -4.86
C TYR A 62 8.81 4.88 -4.24
N VAL A 63 8.63 4.75 -2.93
CA VAL A 63 7.73 5.59 -2.15
C VAL A 63 8.61 6.49 -1.29
N GLY A 64 8.55 7.79 -1.58
CA GLY A 64 9.29 8.81 -0.84
C GLY A 64 8.59 9.19 0.47
N GLU A 65 9.23 10.12 1.19
CA GLU A 65 8.60 10.75 2.35
C GLU A 65 7.40 11.62 1.92
N PRO A 66 6.42 11.84 2.79
CA PRO A 66 5.31 12.74 2.50
C PRO A 66 5.82 14.17 2.25
N GLU A 67 5.50 14.72 1.08
CA GLU A 67 5.84 16.10 0.69
C GLU A 67 4.57 16.85 0.26
N ILE A 68 4.55 18.16 0.52
CA ILE A 68 3.51 19.08 0.06
C ILE A 68 4.18 20.01 -0.95
N VAL A 69 3.60 20.13 -2.14
CA VAL A 69 4.05 21.09 -3.15
C VAL A 69 2.93 22.10 -3.34
N GLU A 70 3.22 23.37 -3.06
CA GLU A 70 2.26 24.45 -3.27
C GLU A 70 2.08 24.74 -4.77
N VAL A 71 0.99 25.44 -5.14
CA VAL A 71 0.67 25.75 -6.56
C VAL A 71 1.81 26.53 -7.24
N ASP A 72 2.62 27.24 -6.46
CA ASP A 72 3.79 27.99 -6.93
C ASP A 72 5.07 27.15 -7.05
N GLY A 73 5.02 25.86 -6.72
CA GLY A 73 6.14 24.93 -6.80
C GLY A 73 7.10 24.99 -5.61
N THR A 74 6.76 25.72 -4.55
CA THR A 74 7.52 25.72 -3.30
C THR A 74 7.23 24.44 -2.50
N VAL A 75 8.27 23.89 -1.87
CA VAL A 75 8.23 22.73 -0.97
C VAL A 75 8.35 23.19 0.47
#